data_AF-A0A5R9DVP8-F1
#
_entry.id   AF-A0A5R9DVP8-F1
#
_cell.length_a   1.000
_cell.length_b   1.000
_cell.length_c   1.000
_cell.angle_alpha   90.00
_cell.angle_beta   90.00
_cell.angle_gamma   90.00
#
_symmetry.space_group_name_H-M   'P 1'
#
loop_
_entity.id
_entity.type
_entity.pdbx_description
1 polymer ?
#
loop_
_entity_poly.entity_id
_entity_poly.type
_entity_poly.pdbx_seq_one_letter_code
_entity_poly.pdbx_strand_id
1 'polypeptide(L)'
;MDPRKEHEKLLSQFEPLLFKTLSRLNMRRIHADYDDYLQELRLKLLTLADKFDGDPFKEDLVRFLGFAKQGLYRYTLDLIRKSAENADFVGSDVSELSELLHSDFVFGLSPEIQVFIEQANEVLTVKEREIFAYLLQGGYTGQDIADELGISRKIMNKYKSRIKEKLMPLKSILHGNH
;
A
#
# COMPACT_ATOMS: atom_id res chain seq x y z
N MET A 1 9.61 9.46 30.57
CA MET A 1 10.04 8.39 29.64
C MET A 1 11.26 8.90 28.90
N ASP A 2 12.27 8.07 28.65
CA ASP A 2 13.41 8.43 27.79
C ASP A 2 12.96 8.26 26.33
N PRO A 3 12.85 9.33 25.53
CA PRO A 3 12.34 9.27 24.15
C PRO A 3 13.12 8.27 23.29
N ARG A 4 14.42 8.09 23.57
CA ARG A 4 15.29 7.16 22.84
C ARG A 4 14.85 5.71 23.04
N LYS A 5 14.44 5.35 24.26
CA LYS A 5 13.95 3.99 24.56
C LYS A 5 12.61 3.69 23.91
N GLU A 6 11.74 4.70 23.78
CA GLU A 6 10.48 4.54 23.05
C GLU A 6 10.71 4.40 21.54
N HIS A 7 11.64 5.16 20.97
CA HIS A 7 12.03 5.03 19.56
C HIS A 7 12.62 3.65 19.26
N GLU A 8 13.57 3.18 20.09
CA GLU A 8 14.17 1.85 19.94
C GLU A 8 13.13 0.74 20.01
N LYS A 9 12.20 0.84 20.97
CA LYS A 9 11.08 -0.11 21.11
C LYS A 9 10.17 -0.09 19.88
N LEU A 10 9.80 1.08 19.38
CA LEU A 10 8.98 1.22 18.18
C LEU A 10 9.68 0.58 16.96
N LEU A 11 10.93 0.95 16.73
CA LEU A 11 11.71 0.44 15.60
C LEU A 11 11.86 -1.08 15.68
N SER A 12 12.18 -1.63 16.85
CA SER A 12 12.31 -3.08 17.03
C SER A 12 10.98 -3.82 16.79
N GLN A 13 9.87 -3.29 17.32
CA GLN A 13 8.56 -3.93 17.18
C GLN A 13 8.03 -3.92 15.74
N PHE A 14 8.29 -2.85 15.00
CA PHE A 14 7.77 -2.67 13.64
C PHE A 14 8.82 -2.87 12.55
N GLU A 15 10.02 -3.37 12.87
CA GLU A 15 11.04 -3.70 11.87
C GLU A 15 10.54 -4.67 10.78
N PRO A 16 9.76 -5.73 11.11
CA PRO A 16 9.19 -6.61 10.08
C PRO A 16 8.28 -5.88 9.10
N LEU A 17 7.62 -4.80 9.52
CA LEU A 17 6.80 -3.97 8.65
C LEU A 17 7.66 -3.18 7.65
N LEU A 18 8.85 -2.75 8.03
CA LEU A 18 9.78 -2.07 7.12
C LEU A 18 10.27 -3.03 6.04
N PHE A 19 10.71 -4.23 6.44
CA PHE A 19 11.14 -5.27 5.50
C PHE A 19 10.03 -5.67 4.52
N LYS A 20 8.81 -5.83 5.04
CA LYS A 20 7.65 -6.15 4.20
C LYS A 20 7.33 -5.02 3.21
N THR A 21 7.50 -3.76 3.61
CA THR A 21 7.31 -2.60 2.74
C THR A 21 8.32 -2.60 1.58
N LEU A 22 9.61 -2.83 1.86
CA LEU A 22 10.66 -2.91 0.83
C LEU A 22 10.47 -4.11 -0.10
N SER A 23 10.23 -5.30 0.47
CA SER A 23 10.01 -6.52 -0.32
C SER A 23 8.85 -6.35 -1.31
N ARG A 24 7.78 -5.69 -0.86
CA ARG A 24 6.59 -5.41 -1.68
C ARG A 24 6.88 -4.50 -2.87
N LEU A 25 7.92 -3.68 -2.79
CA LEU A 25 8.37 -2.80 -3.86
C LEU A 25 9.56 -3.39 -4.64
N ASN A 26 9.73 -4.71 -4.59
CA ASN A 26 10.84 -5.45 -5.20
C ASN A 26 12.25 -5.03 -4.75
N MET A 27 12.36 -4.26 -3.66
CA MET A 27 13.62 -3.91 -3.04
C MET A 27 14.08 -5.06 -2.15
N ARG A 28 14.87 -5.97 -2.73
CA ARG A 28 15.49 -7.09 -2.03
C ARG A 28 16.79 -6.65 -1.34
N ARG A 29 17.23 -7.41 -0.33
CA ARG A 29 18.47 -7.15 0.43
C ARG A 29 19.75 -7.04 -0.40
N ILE A 30 19.73 -7.55 -1.62
CA ILE A 30 20.83 -7.49 -2.58
C ILE A 30 20.88 -6.16 -3.36
N HIS A 31 19.85 -5.31 -3.23
CA HIS A 31 19.81 -4.01 -3.87
C HIS A 31 20.88 -3.09 -3.24
N ALA A 32 21.62 -2.35 -4.07
CA ALA A 32 22.73 -1.51 -3.62
C ALA A 32 22.29 -0.50 -2.55
N ASP A 33 21.12 0.11 -2.75
CA ASP A 33 20.58 1.14 -1.84
C ASP A 33 19.64 0.55 -0.76
N TYR A 34 19.60 -0.78 -0.57
CA TYR A 34 18.63 -1.41 0.35
C TYR A 34 18.73 -0.85 1.77
N ASP A 35 19.94 -0.73 2.30
CA ASP A 35 20.17 -0.24 3.65
C ASP A 35 19.80 1.24 3.79
N ASP A 36 19.99 2.05 2.74
CA ASP A 36 19.61 3.46 2.71
C ASP A 36 18.09 3.59 2.75
N TYR A 37 17.37 2.85 1.90
CA TYR A 37 15.90 2.82 1.95
C TYR A 37 15.38 2.32 3.30
N LEU A 38 16.06 1.34 3.91
CA LEU A 38 15.68 0.85 5.23
C LEU A 38 15.86 1.92 6.32
N GLN A 39 16.95 2.68 6.27
CA GLN A 39 17.18 3.80 7.20
C GLN A 39 16.14 4.92 7.03
N GLU A 40 15.84 5.28 5.78
CA GLU A 40 14.79 6.23 5.45
C GLU A 40 13.43 5.78 6.00
N LEU A 41 13.09 4.49 5.89
CA LEU A 41 11.86 3.95 6.44
C LEU A 41 11.82 3.93 7.97
N ARG A 42 12.95 3.72 8.65
CA ARG A 42 13.04 3.85 10.11
C ARG A 42 12.74 5.28 10.55
N LEU A 43 13.34 6.28 9.90
CA LEU A 43 13.07 7.70 10.17
C LEU A 43 11.60 8.05 9.90
N LYS A 44 11.04 7.51 8.82
CA LYS A 44 9.64 7.72 8.48
C LYS A 44 8.69 7.10 9.50
N LEU A 45 8.98 5.90 9.98
CA LEU A 45 8.18 5.22 10.99
C LEU A 45 8.09 6.03 12.29
N LEU A 46 9.22 6.59 12.75
CA LEU A 46 9.24 7.49 13.91
C LEU A 46 8.35 8.72 13.67
N THR A 47 8.50 9.36 12.50
CA THR A 47 7.68 10.52 12.11
C THR A 47 6.17 10.19 12.06
N LEU A 48 5.81 8.96 11.66
CA LEU A 48 4.42 8.52 11.63
C LEU A 48 3.88 8.27 13.04
N ALA A 49 4.69 7.69 13.93
CA ALA A 49 4.30 7.53 15.34
C ALA A 49 4.07 8.87 16.03
N ASP A 50 4.93 9.86 15.80
CA ASP A 50 4.78 11.20 16.38
C ASP A 50 3.49 11.91 15.92
N LYS A 51 3.01 11.60 14.72
CA LYS A 51 1.79 12.17 14.13
C LYS A 51 0.54 11.37 14.43
N PHE A 52 0.68 10.19 15.02
CA PHE A 52 -0.44 9.29 15.25
C PHE A 52 -1.19 9.69 16.53
N ASP A 53 -2.49 9.91 16.39
CA ASP A 53 -3.38 10.23 17.51
C ASP A 53 -3.86 8.93 18.19
N GLY A 54 -3.01 8.36 19.05
CA GLY A 54 -3.27 7.14 19.82
C GLY A 54 -2.00 6.44 20.36
N ASP A 55 -2.18 5.33 21.08
CA ASP A 55 -1.05 4.53 21.59
C ASP A 55 -0.67 3.42 20.57
N PRO A 56 0.45 3.54 19.84
CA PRO A 56 0.83 2.58 18.80
C PRO A 56 1.19 1.19 19.35
N PHE A 57 1.28 1.02 20.68
CA PHE A 57 1.67 -0.23 21.33
C PHE A 57 0.52 -1.02 21.95
N LYS A 58 -0.69 -0.43 22.06
CA LYS A 58 -1.79 -1.02 22.82
C LYS A 58 -3.10 -1.06 22.02
N GLU A 59 -4.15 -0.42 22.54
CA GLU A 59 -5.51 -0.50 22.03
C GLU A 59 -5.61 0.03 20.59
N ASP A 60 -4.74 0.96 20.21
CA ASP A 60 -4.68 1.52 18.86
C ASP A 60 -3.69 0.82 17.93
N LEU A 61 -3.05 -0.29 18.33
CA LEU A 61 -2.04 -1.01 17.53
C LEU A 61 -2.54 -1.33 16.11
N VAL A 62 -3.80 -1.77 15.98
CA VAL A 62 -4.38 -2.11 14.66
C VAL A 62 -4.58 -0.86 13.79
N ARG A 63 -5.04 0.25 14.38
CA ARG A 63 -5.15 1.56 13.70
C ARG A 63 -3.77 2.05 13.26
N PHE A 64 -2.80 1.97 14.17
CA PHE A 64 -1.42 2.39 13.90
C PHE A 64 -0.79 1.54 12.80
N LEU A 65 -0.96 0.21 12.82
CA LEU A 65 -0.47 -0.68 11.76
C LEU A 65 -1.00 -0.29 10.39
N GLY A 66 -2.30 0.03 10.27
CA GLY A 66 -2.88 0.52 9.03
C GLY A 66 -2.28 1.86 8.59
N PHE A 67 -2.20 2.81 9.51
CA PHE A 67 -1.62 4.14 9.29
C PHE A 67 -0.15 4.09 8.87
N ALA A 68 0.67 3.30 9.57
CA ALA A 68 2.08 3.12 9.31
C ALA A 68 2.34 2.41 7.98
N LYS A 69 1.62 1.32 7.68
CA LYS A 69 1.69 0.63 6.39
C LYS A 69 1.47 1.59 5.22
N GLN A 70 0.45 2.43 5.33
CA GLN A 70 0.13 3.44 4.33
C GLN A 70 1.26 4.47 4.18
N GLY A 71 1.69 5.07 5.30
CA GLY A 71 2.69 6.14 5.27
C GLY A 71 4.06 5.68 4.78
N LEU A 72 4.48 4.47 5.15
CA LEU A 72 5.76 3.89 4.75
C LEU A 72 5.77 3.52 3.27
N TYR A 73 4.70 2.90 2.78
CA TYR A 73 4.61 2.50 1.38
C TYR A 73 4.70 3.72 0.44
N ARG A 74 3.91 4.77 0.71
CA ARG A 74 3.94 6.01 -0.09
C ARG A 74 5.30 6.67 -0.07
N TYR A 75 5.89 6.77 1.12
CA TYR A 75 7.20 7.36 1.27
C TYR A 75 8.27 6.60 0.48
N THR A 76 8.22 5.28 0.49
CA THR A 76 9.16 4.46 -0.28
C THR A 76 8.99 4.66 -1.79
N LEU A 77 7.74 4.72 -2.29
CA LEU A 77 7.47 5.04 -3.69
C LEU A 77 8.03 6.42 -4.08
N ASP A 78 7.83 7.43 -3.24
CA ASP A 78 8.34 8.78 -3.49
C ASP A 78 9.87 8.80 -3.54
N LEU A 79 10.55 8.04 -2.67
CA LEU A 79 12.01 7.89 -2.71
C LEU A 79 12.48 7.23 -4.00
N ILE A 80 11.81 6.15 -4.42
CA ILE A 80 12.13 5.45 -5.67
C ILE A 80 11.95 6.40 -6.86
N ARG A 81 10.84 7.13 -6.93
CA ARG A 81 10.57 8.13 -7.98
C ARG A 81 11.64 9.20 -8.03
N LYS A 82 11.99 9.79 -6.89
CA LYS A 82 13.05 10.81 -6.81
C LYS A 82 14.41 10.26 -7.22
N SER A 83 14.73 9.02 -6.87
CA SER A 83 15.98 8.38 -7.32
C SER A 83 15.99 8.15 -8.83
N ALA A 84 14.85 7.75 -9.41
CA ALA A 84 14.69 7.56 -10.85
C ALA A 84 14.66 8.87 -11.64
N GLU A 85 14.13 9.97 -11.09
CA GLU A 85 14.19 11.30 -11.72
C GLU A 85 15.63 11.85 -11.79
N ASN A 86 16.49 11.45 -10.85
CA ASN A 86 17.91 11.82 -10.84
C ASN A 86 18.79 10.91 -11.73
N ALA A 87 18.24 9.80 -12.23
CA ALA A 87 18.91 8.84 -13.11
C ALA A 87 18.15 8.78 -14.44
N ASP A 88 18.61 9.53 -15.45
CA ASP A 88 18.02 9.67 -16.80
C ASP A 88 17.04 8.55 -17.19
N PHE A 89 15.77 8.94 -17.25
CA PHE A 89 14.54 8.14 -17.40
C PHE A 89 14.64 6.93 -18.33
N VAL A 90 14.35 5.73 -17.79
CA VAL A 90 13.71 4.65 -18.55
C VAL A 90 12.40 4.35 -17.85
N GLY A 91 11.29 4.66 -18.54
CA GLY A 91 9.94 4.44 -18.09
C GLY A 91 9.68 2.98 -17.79
N SER A 92 9.82 2.60 -16.52
CA SER A 92 9.20 1.41 -15.99
C SER A 92 7.73 1.74 -15.81
N ASP A 93 6.90 1.10 -16.62
CA ASP A 93 5.46 1.30 -16.68
C ASP A 93 4.87 1.11 -15.27
N VAL A 94 4.20 2.14 -14.73
CA VAL A 94 3.53 2.09 -13.42
C VAL A 94 2.51 0.94 -13.37
N SER A 95 2.04 0.52 -14.55
CA SER A 95 1.20 -0.67 -14.74
C SER A 95 1.90 -1.98 -14.38
N GLU A 96 3.17 -2.17 -14.73
CA GLU A 96 3.95 -3.37 -14.37
C GLU A 96 4.23 -3.43 -12.86
N LEU A 97 4.53 -2.27 -12.25
CA LEU A 97 4.65 -2.18 -10.80
C LEU A 97 3.32 -2.55 -10.11
N SER A 98 2.19 -2.05 -10.62
CA SER A 98 0.86 -2.36 -10.11
C SER A 98 0.54 -3.86 -10.20
N GLU A 99 0.87 -4.51 -11.32
CA GLU A 99 0.66 -5.95 -11.53
C GLU A 99 1.52 -6.81 -10.59
N LEU A 100 2.80 -6.48 -10.40
CA LEU A 100 3.68 -7.13 -9.43
C LEU A 100 3.21 -6.94 -7.98
N LEU A 101 2.71 -5.76 -7.64
CA LEU A 101 2.16 -5.43 -6.32
C LEU A 101 0.86 -6.18 -6.01
N HIS A 102 0.08 -6.49 -7.05
CA HIS A 102 -1.11 -7.32 -6.93
C HIS A 102 -0.75 -8.77 -6.65
N SER A 103 0.24 -9.35 -7.32
CA SER A 103 0.55 -10.78 -7.14
C SER A 103 1.00 -11.12 -5.71
N ASP A 104 1.86 -10.29 -5.12
CA ASP A 104 2.37 -10.49 -3.76
C ASP A 104 1.33 -10.22 -2.67
N PHE A 105 0.38 -9.32 -2.91
CA PHE A 105 -0.75 -9.11 -2.00
C PHE A 105 -1.72 -10.29 -2.01
N VAL A 106 -1.98 -10.87 -3.18
CA VAL A 106 -2.96 -11.93 -3.39
C VAL A 106 -2.48 -13.29 -2.84
N PHE A 107 -1.17 -13.57 -2.87
CA PHE A 107 -0.57 -14.85 -2.47
C PHE A 107 -0.80 -15.25 -1.00
N GLY A 108 -1.24 -14.32 -0.14
CA GLY A 108 -1.56 -14.56 1.27
C GLY A 108 -3.04 -14.43 1.63
N LEU A 109 -3.93 -14.24 0.67
CA LEU A 109 -5.38 -14.08 0.90
C LEU A 109 -6.09 -15.44 0.86
N SER A 110 -7.27 -15.52 1.48
CA SER A 110 -8.08 -16.74 1.42
C SER A 110 -8.48 -17.05 -0.03
N PRO A 111 -8.66 -18.33 -0.41
CA PRO A 111 -9.03 -18.72 -1.77
C PRO A 111 -10.25 -17.97 -2.31
N GLU A 112 -11.24 -17.70 -1.46
CA GLU A 112 -12.47 -16.97 -1.80
C GLU A 112 -12.16 -15.52 -2.20
N ILE A 113 -11.22 -14.87 -1.50
CA ILE A 113 -10.78 -13.51 -1.83
C ILE A 113 -9.97 -13.52 -3.12
N GLN A 114 -9.14 -14.53 -3.37
CA GLN A 114 -8.38 -14.67 -4.62
C GLN A 114 -9.33 -14.80 -5.82
N VAL A 115 -10.31 -15.69 -5.74
CA VAL A 115 -11.35 -15.88 -6.76
C VAL A 115 -12.17 -14.61 -6.97
N PHE A 116 -12.49 -13.88 -5.89
CA PHE A 116 -13.19 -12.60 -6.00
C PHE A 116 -12.36 -11.55 -6.76
N ILE A 117 -11.06 -11.45 -6.48
CA ILE A 117 -10.16 -10.50 -7.16
C ILE A 117 -9.98 -10.87 -8.63
N GLU A 118 -9.86 -12.16 -8.94
CA GLU A 118 -9.77 -12.64 -10.32
C GLU A 118 -11.03 -12.29 -11.11
N GLN A 119 -12.21 -12.62 -10.58
CA GLN A 119 -13.48 -12.28 -11.23
C GLN A 119 -13.72 -10.76 -11.30
N ALA A 120 -13.24 -10.00 -10.31
CA ALA A 120 -13.25 -8.54 -10.37
C ALA A 120 -12.42 -8.03 -11.56
N ASN A 121 -11.24 -8.59 -11.80
CA ASN A 121 -10.36 -8.15 -12.89
C ASN A 121 -10.95 -8.41 -14.28
N GLU A 122 -11.80 -9.42 -14.44
CA GLU A 122 -12.51 -9.71 -15.71
C GLU A 122 -13.58 -8.65 -16.05
N VAL A 123 -14.24 -8.06 -15.05
CA VAL A 123 -15.36 -7.11 -15.27
C VAL A 123 -14.94 -5.65 -15.22
N LEU A 124 -13.79 -5.36 -14.62
CA LEU A 124 -13.24 -4.02 -14.49
C LEU A 124 -12.42 -3.64 -15.72
N THR A 125 -12.57 -2.39 -16.18
CA THR A 125 -11.67 -1.82 -17.19
C THR A 125 -10.25 -1.63 -16.64
N VAL A 126 -9.25 -1.44 -17.50
CA VAL A 126 -7.86 -1.19 -17.08
C VAL A 126 -7.75 -0.11 -15.99
N LYS A 127 -8.41 1.05 -16.19
CA LYS A 127 -8.38 2.16 -15.22
C LYS A 127 -9.13 1.83 -13.92
N GLU A 128 -10.19 1.05 -14.01
CA GLU A 128 -10.93 0.60 -12.83
C GLU A 128 -10.16 -0.45 -12.03
N ARG A 129 -9.40 -1.34 -12.70
CA ARG A 129 -8.49 -2.30 -12.06
C ARG A 129 -7.37 -1.59 -11.31
N GLU A 130 -6.74 -0.60 -11.93
CA GLU A 130 -5.71 0.23 -11.30
C GLU A 130 -6.26 0.92 -10.03
N ILE A 131 -7.45 1.53 -10.10
CA ILE A 131 -8.09 2.13 -8.92
C ILE A 131 -8.45 1.06 -7.88
N PHE A 132 -8.97 -0.09 -8.30
CA PHE A 132 -9.32 -1.20 -7.44
C PHE A 132 -8.09 -1.76 -6.70
N ALA A 133 -6.91 -1.76 -7.34
CA ALA A 133 -5.62 -2.04 -6.72
C ALA A 133 -5.39 -1.15 -5.49
N TYR A 134 -5.41 0.16 -5.68
CA TYR A 134 -5.20 1.12 -4.61
C TYR A 134 -6.22 0.95 -3.47
N LEU A 135 -7.46 0.60 -3.81
CA LEU A 135 -8.51 0.33 -2.82
C LEU A 135 -8.26 -0.95 -2.02
N LEU A 136 -7.83 -2.05 -2.66
CA LEU A 136 -7.56 -3.34 -2.02
C LEU A 136 -6.38 -3.29 -1.06
N GLN A 137 -5.36 -2.50 -1.41
CA GLN A 137 -4.17 -2.33 -0.58
C GLN A 137 -4.50 -1.68 0.79
N GLY A 138 -5.63 -0.97 0.86
CA GLY A 138 -6.00 -0.18 2.02
C GLY A 138 -5.11 1.05 2.20
N GLY A 139 -5.58 2.04 2.95
CA GLY A 139 -4.76 3.22 3.24
C GLY A 139 -4.61 4.19 2.06
N TYR A 140 -5.54 4.23 1.12
CA TYR A 140 -5.68 5.38 0.23
C TYR A 140 -7.05 6.01 0.41
N THR A 141 -7.09 7.30 0.69
CA THR A 141 -8.35 8.04 0.58
C THR A 141 -8.70 8.18 -0.89
N GLY A 142 -9.98 8.41 -1.19
CA GLY A 142 -10.39 8.72 -2.56
C GLY A 142 -9.68 9.94 -3.12
N GLN A 143 -9.19 10.86 -2.28
CA GLN A 143 -8.39 11.98 -2.76
C GLN A 143 -6.97 11.56 -3.13
N ASP A 144 -6.33 10.72 -2.31
CA ASP A 144 -4.96 10.26 -2.57
C ASP A 144 -4.88 9.50 -3.90
N ILE A 145 -5.85 8.63 -4.19
CA ILE A 145 -5.91 7.90 -5.46
C ILE A 145 -6.16 8.88 -6.61
N ALA A 146 -6.97 9.92 -6.38
CA ALA A 146 -7.27 10.90 -7.40
C ALA A 146 -6.02 11.69 -7.80
N ASP A 147 -5.27 12.17 -6.80
CA ASP A 147 -4.02 12.90 -7.00
C ASP A 147 -2.96 12.00 -7.67
N GLU A 148 -2.81 10.77 -7.19
CA GLU A 148 -1.88 9.77 -7.73
C GLU A 148 -2.16 9.45 -9.21
N LEU A 149 -3.43 9.37 -9.60
CA LEU A 149 -3.82 9.05 -10.97
C LEU A 149 -4.01 10.27 -11.87
N GLY A 150 -3.74 11.48 -11.37
CA GLY A 150 -3.93 12.73 -12.10
C GLY A 150 -5.39 13.01 -12.47
N ILE A 151 -6.35 12.49 -11.70
CA ILE A 151 -7.80 12.64 -11.95
C ILE A 151 -8.44 13.53 -10.89
N SER A 152 -9.54 14.20 -11.26
CA SER A 152 -10.28 14.99 -10.27
C SER A 152 -11.01 14.10 -9.24
N ARG A 153 -11.23 14.62 -8.02
CA ARG A 153 -12.07 13.99 -6.99
C ARG A 153 -13.44 13.55 -7.52
N LYS A 154 -14.04 14.36 -8.41
CA LYS A 154 -15.34 14.05 -9.04
C LYS A 154 -15.24 12.79 -9.93
N ILE A 155 -14.18 12.68 -10.72
CA ILE A 155 -13.92 11.51 -11.56
C ILE A 155 -13.63 10.28 -10.70
N MET A 156 -12.81 10.42 -9.66
CA MET A 156 -12.51 9.33 -8.74
C MET A 156 -13.76 8.79 -8.02
N ASN A 157 -14.65 9.66 -7.55
CA ASN A 157 -15.94 9.24 -6.97
C ASN A 157 -16.81 8.48 -7.99
N LYS A 158 -16.82 8.92 -9.25
CA LYS A 158 -17.52 8.20 -10.33
C LYS A 158 -16.94 6.80 -10.54
N TYR A 159 -15.61 6.65 -10.58
CA TYR A 159 -14.98 5.34 -10.69
C TYR A 159 -15.29 4.45 -9.49
N LYS A 160 -15.25 4.99 -8.27
CA LYS A 160 -15.59 4.24 -7.05
C LYS A 160 -17.02 3.68 -7.10
N SER A 161 -17.99 4.48 -7.58
CA SER A 161 -19.37 4.00 -7.77
C SER A 161 -19.47 2.90 -8.83
N ARG A 162 -18.81 3.07 -9.98
CA ARG A 162 -18.83 2.06 -11.06
C ARG A 162 -18.18 0.75 -10.64
N ILE A 163 -17.04 0.82 -9.97
CA ILE A 163 -16.37 -0.36 -9.40
C ILE A 163 -17.31 -1.06 -8.43
N LYS A 164 -17.93 -0.33 -7.49
CA LYS A 164 -18.90 -0.90 -6.55
C LYS A 164 -20.04 -1.60 -7.27
N GLU A 165 -20.65 -0.97 -8.26
CA GLU A 165 -21.76 -1.55 -9.04
C GLU A 165 -21.35 -2.84 -9.75
N LYS A 166 -20.16 -2.86 -10.38
CA LYS A 166 -19.62 -4.03 -11.09
C LYS A 166 -19.25 -5.18 -10.16
N LEU A 167 -18.78 -4.88 -8.95
CA LEU A 167 -18.38 -5.89 -7.97
C LEU A 167 -19.53 -6.39 -7.10
N MET A 168 -20.66 -5.68 -7.06
CA MET A 168 -21.81 -6.06 -6.24
C MET A 168 -22.38 -7.46 -6.56
N PRO A 169 -22.50 -7.90 -7.82
CA PRO A 169 -22.89 -9.27 -8.15
C PRO A 169 -21.91 -10.34 -7.63
N LEU A 170 -20.63 -9.99 -7.48
CA LEU A 170 -19.58 -10.89 -7.02
C LEU A 170 -19.52 -11.02 -5.49
N LYS A 171 -20.33 -10.24 -4.74
CA LYS A 171 -20.32 -10.21 -3.27
C LYS A 171 -20.57 -11.59 -2.65
N SER A 172 -21.36 -12.44 -3.31
CA SER A 172 -21.69 -13.80 -2.84
C SER A 172 -20.45 -14.69 -2.70
N ILE A 173 -19.42 -14.49 -3.54
CA ILE A 173 -18.14 -15.20 -3.48
C ILE A 173 -17.48 -15.02 -2.10
N LEU A 174 -17.62 -13.82 -1.52
CA LEU A 174 -17.01 -13.48 -0.22
C LEU A 174 -17.79 -14.04 1.00
N HIS A 175 -18.97 -14.63 0.81
CA HIS A 175 -19.86 -15.04 1.91
C HIS A 175 -20.01 -16.56 2.05
N GLY A 176 -19.20 -17.37 1.35
CA GLY A 176 -19.02 -18.80 1.59
C GLY A 176 -20.27 -19.55 2.07
N ASN A 177 -21.28 -19.72 1.21
CA ASN A 177 -22.36 -20.68 1.44
C ASN A 177 -22.24 -21.79 0.41
N HIS A 178 -21.55 -22.86 0.80
CA HIS A 178 -22.01 -24.22 0.67
C HIS A 178 -21.54 -25.02 1.88
#